data_AF-A0A5P8AYG8-F1
#
_entry.id   AF-A0A5P8AYG8-F1
#
_cell.length_a   1.000
_cell.length_b   1.000
_cell.length_c   1.000
_cell.angle_alpha   90.00
_cell.angle_beta   90.00
_cell.angle_gamma   90.00
#
_symmetry.space_group_name_H-M   'P 1'
#
loop_
_entity.id
_entity.type
_entity.pdbx_description
1 polymer ?
#
loop_
_entity_poly.entity_id
_entity_poly.type
_entity_poly.pdbx_seq_one_letter_code
_entity_poly.pdbx_strand_id
1 'polypeptide(L)'
;REIPFEDNLSMRKGKVLEDLGFDEFVRIYSDNIQVLHKNKYANGIDKYNYFKKINGEDTLVGSTIDGWFVNSDGEAELLEIKCSDNLSLRSAILEYNKTGNFLDNRYFFKYYIQVQLQLACTGLDKGNLFFIIGNEVINCVIIRNNDLISKVMSFVKELAREVNHICTRLRSQTDIDIKTTSLEELGVHIKSILEDSYIYKNISELDYRVEFMEFVESIELEIG
;
A
#
# COMPACT_ATOMS: atom_id res chain seq x y z
N ARG A 1 1.45 -9.19 21.77
CA ARG A 1 2.90 -9.00 21.97
C ARG A 1 3.43 -8.39 20.69
N GLU A 2 4.29 -7.39 20.75
CA GLU A 2 4.85 -6.74 19.56
C GLU A 2 6.04 -7.59 19.06
N ILE A 3 6.06 -7.91 17.78
CA ILE A 3 7.19 -8.58 17.14
C ILE A 3 8.08 -7.46 16.61
N PRO A 4 9.32 -7.29 17.11
CA PRO A 4 10.19 -6.23 16.64
C PRO A 4 10.51 -6.45 15.16
N PHE A 5 10.27 -5.43 14.35
CA PHE A 5 10.68 -5.41 12.95
C PHE A 5 12.06 -4.74 12.85
N GLU A 6 13.03 -5.41 12.23
CA GLU A 6 14.36 -4.85 12.04
C GLU A 6 14.44 -4.09 10.71
N ASP A 7 14.73 -2.78 10.80
CA ASP A 7 14.94 -1.95 9.61
C ASP A 7 16.12 -2.51 8.79
N ASN A 8 15.86 -2.84 7.53
CA ASN A 8 16.94 -3.15 6.59
C ASN A 8 17.59 -1.87 6.03
N LEU A 9 18.71 -2.02 5.33
CA LEU A 9 19.46 -0.89 4.76
C LEU A 9 18.61 -0.07 3.79
N SER A 10 17.79 -0.70 2.94
CA SER A 10 16.93 -0.01 1.98
C SER A 10 15.90 0.89 2.68
N MET A 11 15.35 0.43 3.80
CA MET A 11 14.41 1.23 4.61
C MET A 11 15.09 2.42 5.25
N ARG A 12 16.29 2.24 5.82
CA ARG A 12 17.07 3.35 6.37
C ARG A 12 17.44 4.38 5.30
N LYS A 13 17.86 3.93 4.11
CA LYS A 13 18.11 4.80 2.96
C LYS A 13 16.87 5.61 2.58
N GLY A 14 15.72 4.94 2.45
CA GLY A 14 14.44 5.58 2.13
C GLY A 14 14.10 6.70 3.13
N LYS A 15 14.19 6.42 4.44
CA LYS A 15 13.93 7.41 5.50
C LYS A 15 14.84 8.64 5.39
N VAL A 16 16.12 8.45 5.07
CA VAL A 16 17.09 9.56 4.92
C VAL A 16 16.83 10.37 3.64
N LEU A 17 16.43 9.71 2.56
CA LEU A 17 16.25 10.34 1.24
C LEU A 17 14.84 10.92 1.03
N GLU A 18 13.91 10.70 1.96
CA GLU A 18 12.55 11.23 1.87
C GLU A 18 12.53 12.76 1.83
N ASP A 19 13.35 13.43 2.65
CA ASP A 19 13.54 14.89 2.60
C ASP A 19 13.98 15.37 1.22
N LEU A 20 14.97 14.70 0.62
CA LEU A 20 15.43 15.01 -0.73
C LEU A 20 14.29 14.81 -1.75
N GLY A 21 13.46 13.79 -1.59
CA GLY A 21 12.31 13.55 -2.45
C GLY A 21 11.30 14.70 -2.42
N PHE A 22 11.02 15.25 -1.23
CA PHE A 22 10.16 16.43 -1.12
C PHE A 22 10.80 17.64 -1.79
N ASP A 23 12.08 17.86 -1.56
CA ASP A 23 12.79 19.04 -2.09
C ASP A 23 12.84 18.99 -3.62
N GLU A 24 13.11 17.82 -4.21
CA GLU A 24 13.09 17.62 -5.66
C GLU A 24 11.68 17.74 -6.25
N PHE A 25 10.65 17.24 -5.54
CA PHE A 25 9.26 17.40 -5.98
C PHE A 25 8.88 18.88 -6.04
N VAL A 26 9.18 19.65 -4.99
CA VAL A 26 8.93 21.10 -4.98
C VAL A 26 9.77 21.82 -6.04
N ARG A 27 11.04 21.46 -6.21
CA ARG A 27 11.91 22.05 -7.25
C ARG A 27 11.30 21.91 -8.65
N ILE A 28 10.68 20.77 -8.96
CA ILE A 28 10.12 20.50 -10.29
C ILE A 28 8.71 21.06 -10.45
N TYR A 29 7.89 21.00 -9.40
CA TYR A 29 6.45 21.27 -9.48
C TYR A 29 6.00 22.51 -8.70
N SER A 30 6.91 23.37 -8.25
CA SER A 30 6.60 24.56 -7.43
C SER A 30 5.49 25.43 -8.00
N ASP A 31 5.46 25.66 -9.32
CA ASP A 31 4.43 26.47 -9.97
C ASP A 31 3.01 25.85 -9.88
N ASN A 32 2.94 24.53 -9.68
CA ASN A 32 1.69 23.77 -9.57
C ASN A 32 1.28 23.50 -8.12
N ILE A 33 2.07 23.94 -7.12
CA ILE A 33 1.83 23.67 -5.69
C ILE A 33 1.54 24.98 -4.97
N GLN A 34 0.33 25.11 -4.42
CA GLN A 34 -0.02 26.23 -3.55
C GLN A 34 0.50 26.02 -2.13
N VAL A 35 0.28 24.82 -1.58
CA VAL A 35 0.75 24.44 -0.25
C VAL A 35 1.07 22.94 -0.22
N LEU A 36 2.18 22.59 0.43
CA LEU A 36 2.61 21.21 0.64
C LEU A 36 2.59 20.87 2.14
N HIS A 37 1.93 19.78 2.48
CA HIS A 37 1.85 19.22 3.81
C HIS A 37 2.63 17.90 3.87
N LYS A 38 3.83 17.95 4.44
CA LYS A 38 4.61 16.73 4.74
C LYS A 38 3.95 16.01 5.92
N ASN A 39 3.65 14.73 5.78
CA ASN A 39 3.15 13.88 6.86
C ASN A 39 4.35 13.33 7.67
N LYS A 40 5.12 14.25 8.26
CA LYS A 40 6.33 13.95 9.04
C LYS A 40 6.13 14.04 10.54
N TYR A 41 6.96 13.29 11.26
CA TYR A 41 7.07 13.21 12.71
C TYR A 41 7.12 14.58 13.40
N ALA A 42 5.97 15.08 13.83
CA ALA A 42 5.92 16.16 14.80
C ALA A 42 5.91 15.55 16.21
N ASN A 43 7.10 15.44 16.83
CA ASN A 43 7.31 15.30 18.29
C ASN A 43 7.52 13.90 18.90
N GLY A 44 8.15 12.93 18.21
CA GLY A 44 8.74 11.75 18.87
C GLY A 44 7.77 10.78 19.56
N ILE A 45 6.47 10.90 19.28
CA ILE A 45 5.44 9.92 19.64
C ILE A 45 4.83 9.47 18.31
N ASP A 46 4.87 8.17 18.03
CA ASP A 46 4.33 7.56 16.81
C ASP A 46 2.86 7.96 16.57
N LYS A 47 2.67 9.01 15.79
CA LYS A 47 1.37 9.45 15.28
C LYS A 47 1.55 9.88 13.84
N TYR A 48 1.83 8.92 12.96
CA TYR A 48 1.43 9.11 11.58
C TYR A 48 -0.07 9.46 11.56
N ASN A 49 -0.49 10.31 10.63
CA ASN A 49 -1.90 10.28 10.23
C ASN A 49 -2.15 8.90 9.61
N TYR A 50 -2.60 7.99 10.45
CA TYR A 50 -2.92 6.62 10.06
C TYR A 50 -4.39 6.60 9.66
N PHE A 51 -4.60 6.54 8.35
CA PHE A 51 -5.92 6.46 7.75
C PHE A 51 -6.36 5.00 7.76
N LYS A 52 -7.09 4.57 8.80
CA LYS A 52 -7.58 3.19 8.93
C LYS A 52 -9.01 2.98 8.42
N LYS A 53 -9.66 4.06 8.02
CA LYS A 53 -11.08 4.04 7.65
C LYS A 53 -11.23 4.23 6.16
N ILE A 54 -12.04 3.38 5.55
CA ILE A 54 -12.51 3.55 4.18
C ILE A 54 -14.03 3.69 4.28
N ASN A 55 -14.57 4.81 3.77
CA ASN A 55 -15.99 5.15 3.86
C ASN A 55 -16.55 5.12 5.30
N GLY A 56 -15.73 5.44 6.30
CA GLY A 56 -16.12 5.48 7.72
C GLY A 56 -16.09 4.12 8.44
N GLU A 57 -15.84 3.01 7.75
CA GLU A 57 -15.74 1.67 8.34
C GLU A 57 -14.29 1.33 8.72
N ASP A 58 -14.11 0.63 9.84
CA ASP A 58 -12.81 0.07 10.22
C ASP A 58 -12.47 -1.11 9.29
N THR A 59 -11.24 -1.14 8.78
CA THR A 59 -10.79 -2.21 7.90
C THR A 59 -9.45 -2.81 8.36
N LEU A 60 -9.12 -4.00 7.83
CA LEU A 60 -7.78 -4.59 8.02
C LEU A 60 -6.69 -3.81 7.28
N VAL A 61 -7.08 -2.98 6.31
CA VAL A 61 -6.18 -2.10 5.57
C VAL A 61 -6.23 -0.70 6.18
N GLY A 62 -5.05 -0.11 6.33
CA GLY A 62 -4.91 1.30 6.61
C GLY A 62 -3.69 1.84 5.87
N SER A 63 -3.59 3.16 5.80
CA SER A 63 -2.56 3.86 5.07
C SER A 63 -1.87 4.89 5.96
N THR A 64 -0.55 4.95 5.80
CA THR A 64 0.21 6.18 5.93
C THR A 64 0.49 6.70 4.53
N ILE A 65 0.64 8.02 4.40
CA ILE A 65 1.08 8.71 3.18
C ILE A 65 2.30 9.55 3.54
N ASP A 66 3.20 9.82 2.60
CA ASP A 66 4.35 10.67 2.89
C ASP A 66 3.94 12.15 2.99
N GLY A 67 2.99 12.60 2.16
CA GLY A 67 2.42 13.93 2.24
C GLY A 67 1.18 14.12 1.36
N TRP A 68 0.70 15.35 1.31
CA TRP A 68 -0.32 15.80 0.37
C TRP A 68 -0.12 17.28 0.08
N PHE A 69 -0.65 17.77 -1.03
CA PHE A 69 -0.54 19.17 -1.41
C PHE A 69 -1.83 19.67 -2.05
N VAL A 70 -2.00 20.99 -2.09
CA VAL A 70 -3.05 21.64 -2.87
C VAL A 70 -2.43 22.14 -4.17
N ASN A 71 -2.98 21.72 -5.30
CA ASN A 71 -2.50 22.09 -6.62
C ASN A 71 -2.93 23.53 -7.01
N SER A 72 -2.46 24.03 -8.15
CA SER A 72 -2.81 25.37 -8.64
C SER A 72 -4.31 25.60 -8.85
N ASP A 73 -5.08 24.53 -9.07
CA ASP A 73 -6.54 24.56 -9.24
C ASP A 73 -7.31 24.50 -7.90
N GLY A 74 -6.60 24.38 -6.77
CA GLY A 74 -7.20 24.26 -5.45
C GLY A 74 -7.62 22.83 -5.07
N GLU A 75 -7.26 21.82 -5.87
CA GLU A 75 -7.53 20.42 -5.57
C GLU A 75 -6.44 19.83 -4.68
N ALA A 76 -6.84 18.99 -3.72
CA ALA A 76 -5.89 18.27 -2.87
C ALA A 76 -5.44 16.96 -3.54
N GLU A 77 -4.13 16.73 -3.58
CA GLU A 77 -3.52 15.54 -4.15
C GLU A 77 -2.59 14.86 -3.16
N LEU A 78 -2.61 13.52 -3.16
CA LEU A 78 -1.70 12.71 -2.35
C LEU A 78 -0.29 12.78 -2.92
N LEU A 79 0.73 12.75 -2.05
CA LEU A 79 2.13 12.60 -2.44
C LEU A 79 2.75 11.41 -1.70
N GLU A 80 3.27 10.47 -2.47
CA GLU A 80 4.04 9.32 -2.01
C GLU A 80 5.43 9.36 -2.65
N ILE A 81 6.48 9.27 -1.84
CA ILE A 81 7.88 9.34 -2.24
C ILE A 81 8.51 7.97 -2.12
N LYS A 82 9.12 7.49 -3.20
CA LYS A 82 9.83 6.21 -3.23
C LYS A 82 11.27 6.40 -3.66
N CYS A 83 12.21 5.90 -2.87
CA CYS A 83 13.59 5.76 -3.29
C CYS A 83 13.83 4.32 -3.75
N SER A 84 14.37 4.13 -4.96
CA SER A 84 14.69 2.81 -5.48
C SER A 84 16.02 2.77 -6.23
N ASP A 85 16.78 1.70 -5.99
CA ASP A 85 17.97 1.37 -6.79
C ASP A 85 17.59 0.52 -8.04
N ASN A 86 16.31 0.17 -8.21
CA ASN A 86 15.85 -0.67 -9.32
C ASN A 86 15.58 0.15 -10.59
N LEU A 87 16.55 0.19 -11.50
CA LEU A 87 16.46 0.92 -12.77
C LEU A 87 15.33 0.43 -13.69
N SER A 88 14.85 -0.82 -13.54
CA SER A 88 13.74 -1.33 -14.36
C SER A 88 12.40 -0.66 -14.05
N LEU A 89 12.25 -0.05 -12.87
CA LEU A 89 11.04 0.72 -12.52
C LEU A 89 10.87 1.93 -13.42
N ARG A 90 11.97 2.53 -13.87
CA ARG A 90 11.93 3.72 -14.73
C ARG A 90 11.16 3.46 -16.01
N SER A 91 11.47 2.37 -16.72
CA SER A 91 10.77 2.02 -17.96
C SER A 91 9.29 1.75 -17.73
N ALA A 92 8.93 1.12 -16.61
CA ALA A 92 7.54 0.86 -16.25
C ALA A 92 6.77 2.16 -15.98
N ILE A 93 7.38 3.10 -15.27
CA ILE A 93 6.75 4.40 -14.98
C ILE A 93 6.57 5.23 -16.27
N LEU A 94 7.57 5.20 -17.15
CA LEU A 94 7.47 5.87 -18.46
C LEU A 94 6.37 5.27 -19.33
N GLU A 95 6.23 3.95 -19.33
CA GLU A 95 5.14 3.27 -20.04
C GLU A 95 3.79 3.65 -19.44
N TYR A 96 3.62 3.55 -18.12
CA TYR A 96 2.40 3.97 -17.43
C TYR A 96 2.04 5.43 -17.73
N ASN A 97 2.99 6.35 -17.67
CA ASN A 97 2.73 7.77 -17.97
C ASN A 97 2.29 8.00 -19.42
N LYS A 98 2.60 7.08 -20.33
CA LYS A 98 2.23 7.16 -21.75
C LYS A 98 0.89 6.48 -22.04
N THR A 99 0.62 5.33 -21.43
CA THR A 99 -0.50 4.45 -21.81
C THR A 99 -1.50 4.21 -20.69
N GLY A 100 -1.16 4.56 -19.44
CA GLY A 100 -1.92 4.16 -18.26
C GLY A 100 -1.71 2.70 -17.86
N ASN A 101 -0.88 1.93 -18.58
CA ASN A 101 -0.66 0.51 -18.31
C ASN A 101 0.36 0.31 -17.16
N PHE A 102 -0.10 -0.29 -16.06
CA PHE A 102 0.71 -0.62 -14.89
C PHE A 102 1.09 -2.12 -14.78
N LEU A 103 0.59 -2.95 -15.72
CA LEU A 103 0.65 -4.40 -15.66
C LEU A 103 1.97 -4.97 -16.16
N ASP A 104 2.64 -4.23 -17.05
CA ASP A 104 3.88 -4.65 -17.70
C ASP A 104 5.04 -4.82 -16.70
N ASN A 105 4.88 -4.35 -15.46
CA ASN A 105 5.87 -4.49 -14.41
C ASN A 105 5.26 -4.80 -13.03
N ARG A 106 5.51 -6.02 -12.54
CA ARG A 106 5.07 -6.49 -11.22
C ARG A 106 5.51 -5.58 -10.06
N TYR A 107 6.69 -4.97 -10.14
CA TYR A 107 7.18 -4.10 -9.07
C TYR A 107 6.44 -2.76 -9.04
N PHE A 108 6.14 -2.20 -10.21
CA PHE A 108 5.32 -1.00 -10.31
C PHE A 108 3.88 -1.27 -9.86
N PHE A 109 3.32 -2.42 -10.25
CA PHE A 109 1.98 -2.82 -9.85
C PHE A 109 1.74 -2.77 -8.33
N LYS A 110 2.71 -3.23 -7.53
CA LYS A 110 2.64 -3.13 -6.06
C LYS A 110 2.41 -1.69 -5.60
N TYR A 111 3.15 -0.73 -6.15
CA TYR A 111 3.00 0.68 -5.77
C TYR A 111 1.70 1.27 -6.29
N TYR A 112 1.25 0.84 -7.46
CA TYR A 112 -0.06 1.23 -7.98
C TYR A 112 -1.18 0.83 -7.03
N ILE A 113 -1.23 -0.43 -6.57
CA ILE A 113 -2.19 -0.88 -5.54
C ILE A 113 -2.04 -0.12 -4.23
N GLN A 114 -0.79 0.13 -3.80
CA GLN A 114 -0.53 0.92 -2.60
C GLN A 114 -1.23 2.27 -2.71
N VAL A 115 -0.99 3.02 -3.78
CA VAL A 115 -1.59 4.35 -3.99
C VAL A 115 -3.11 4.28 -4.09
N GLN A 116 -3.68 3.31 -4.81
CA GLN A 116 -5.14 3.13 -4.88
C GLN A 116 -5.77 2.95 -3.48
N LEU A 117 -5.14 2.15 -2.62
CA LEU A 117 -5.60 1.98 -1.24
C LEU A 117 -5.38 3.24 -0.39
N GLN A 118 -4.30 3.99 -0.60
CA GLN A 118 -4.10 5.27 0.07
C GLN A 118 -5.16 6.30 -0.34
N LEU A 119 -5.52 6.36 -1.63
CA LEU A 119 -6.63 7.19 -2.15
C LEU A 119 -7.97 6.76 -1.53
N ALA A 120 -8.22 5.45 -1.40
CA ALA A 120 -9.40 4.93 -0.72
C ALA A 120 -9.47 5.37 0.76
N CYS A 121 -8.35 5.33 1.48
CA CYS A 121 -8.27 5.68 2.90
C CYS A 121 -8.32 7.19 3.16
N THR A 122 -7.79 8.00 2.24
CA THR A 122 -7.73 9.47 2.38
C THR A 122 -8.96 10.17 1.80
N GLY A 123 -9.67 9.52 0.86
CA GLY A 123 -10.77 10.14 0.13
C GLY A 123 -10.33 11.01 -1.04
N LEU A 124 -9.03 11.08 -1.35
CA LEU A 124 -8.49 11.87 -2.45
C LEU A 124 -8.68 11.17 -3.80
N ASP A 125 -8.68 11.95 -4.88
CA ASP A 125 -8.92 11.45 -6.25
C ASP A 125 -7.64 11.24 -7.07
N LYS A 126 -6.53 11.86 -6.66
CA LYS A 126 -5.23 11.79 -7.36
C LYS A 126 -4.09 11.55 -6.39
N GLY A 127 -3.16 10.69 -6.78
CA GLY A 127 -1.92 10.42 -6.06
C GLY A 127 -0.70 10.59 -6.94
N ASN A 128 0.23 11.42 -6.49
CA ASN A 128 1.55 11.60 -7.08
C ASN A 128 2.49 10.59 -6.45
N LEU A 129 2.89 9.60 -7.23
CA LEU A 129 3.89 8.62 -6.86
C LEU A 129 5.24 9.07 -7.43
N PHE A 130 5.99 9.78 -6.61
CA PHE A 130 7.25 10.40 -6.97
C PHE A 130 8.44 9.49 -6.62
N PHE A 131 9.23 9.14 -7.63
CA PHE A 131 10.39 8.28 -7.44
C PHE A 131 11.70 9.04 -7.54
N ILE A 132 12.64 8.69 -6.66
CA ILE A 132 14.07 8.85 -6.87
C ILE A 132 14.60 7.49 -7.32
N ILE A 133 15.11 7.39 -8.55
CA ILE A 133 15.68 6.16 -9.12
C ILE A 133 17.13 6.42 -9.52
N GLY A 134 18.07 5.86 -8.77
CA GLY A 134 19.48 6.21 -8.92
C GLY A 134 19.68 7.72 -8.73
N ASN A 135 20.12 8.42 -9.78
CA ASN A 135 20.35 9.86 -9.77
C ASN A 135 19.25 10.65 -10.52
N GLU A 136 18.17 9.99 -10.93
CA GLU A 136 17.06 10.62 -11.64
C GLU A 136 15.81 10.65 -10.77
N VAL A 137 14.92 11.59 -11.06
CA VAL A 137 13.60 11.67 -10.46
C VAL A 137 12.52 11.55 -11.53
N ILE A 138 11.42 10.90 -11.18
CA ILE A 138 10.28 10.71 -12.09
C ILE A 138 8.98 10.69 -11.30
N ASN A 139 7.98 11.44 -11.77
CA ASN A 139 6.64 11.43 -11.19
C ASN A 139 5.70 10.55 -12.01
N CYS A 140 4.73 9.99 -11.31
CA CYS A 140 3.62 9.23 -11.86
C CYS A 140 2.33 9.69 -11.19
N VAL A 141 1.40 10.24 -11.97
CA VAL A 141 0.09 10.65 -11.44
C VAL A 141 -0.88 9.49 -11.59
N ILE A 142 -1.36 8.96 -10.48
CA ILE A 142 -2.34 7.88 -10.41
C ILE A 142 -3.71 8.47 -10.10
N ILE A 143 -4.66 8.20 -10.99
CA ILE A 143 -6.06 8.54 -10.78
C ILE A 143 -6.75 7.42 -10.00
N ARG A 144 -7.59 7.80 -9.03
CA ARG A 144 -8.40 6.88 -8.24
C ARG A 144 -9.27 6.01 -9.14
N ASN A 145 -9.17 4.69 -8.97
CA ASN A 145 -10.00 3.72 -9.65
C ASN A 145 -10.90 3.01 -8.64
N ASN A 146 -12.17 3.42 -8.57
CA ASN A 146 -13.13 2.90 -7.60
C ASN A 146 -13.49 1.43 -7.83
N ASP A 147 -13.46 0.93 -9.06
CA ASP A 147 -13.80 -0.47 -9.37
C ASP A 147 -12.68 -1.40 -8.89
N LEU A 148 -11.43 -1.04 -9.18
CA LEU A 148 -10.24 -1.71 -8.67
C LEU A 148 -10.21 -1.69 -7.14
N ILE A 149 -10.42 -0.52 -6.52
CA ILE A 149 -10.47 -0.38 -5.06
C ILE A 149 -11.57 -1.30 -4.50
N SER A 150 -12.77 -1.26 -5.08
CA SER A 150 -13.91 -2.06 -4.60
C SER A 150 -13.61 -3.55 -4.62
N LYS A 151 -12.94 -4.03 -5.66
CA LYS A 151 -12.56 -5.44 -5.72
C LYS A 151 -11.39 -5.79 -4.79
N VAL A 152 -10.36 -4.97 -4.69
CA VAL A 152 -9.31 -5.21 -3.67
C VAL A 152 -9.94 -5.29 -2.28
N MET A 153 -10.91 -4.41 -1.99
CA MET A 153 -11.63 -4.42 -0.73
C MET A 153 -12.55 -5.64 -0.54
N SER A 154 -13.02 -6.30 -1.60
CA SER A 154 -13.76 -7.58 -1.45
C SER A 154 -12.84 -8.68 -0.94
N PHE A 155 -11.62 -8.78 -1.48
CA PHE A 155 -10.60 -9.72 -0.98
C PHE A 155 -10.20 -9.40 0.46
N VAL A 156 -10.00 -8.12 0.79
CA VAL A 156 -9.70 -7.69 2.17
C VAL A 156 -10.81 -8.09 3.14
N LYS A 157 -12.09 -7.99 2.73
CA LYS A 157 -13.23 -8.42 3.56
C LYS A 157 -13.24 -9.92 3.80
N GLU A 158 -12.89 -10.73 2.80
CA GLU A 158 -12.77 -12.19 2.97
C GLU A 158 -11.63 -12.55 3.92
N LEU A 159 -10.47 -11.93 3.76
CA LEU A 159 -9.35 -12.06 4.68
C LEU A 159 -9.73 -11.64 6.11
N ALA A 160 -10.51 -10.56 6.27
CA ALA A 160 -10.99 -10.11 7.57
C ALA A 160 -11.89 -11.12 8.27
N ARG A 161 -12.76 -11.81 7.52
CA ARG A 161 -13.58 -12.91 8.06
C ARG A 161 -12.70 -14.06 8.52
N GLU A 162 -11.69 -14.41 7.74
CA GLU A 162 -10.78 -15.50 8.07
C GLU A 162 -9.94 -15.21 9.32
N VAL A 163 -9.36 -14.00 9.42
CA VAL A 163 -8.63 -13.57 10.61
C VAL A 163 -9.53 -13.64 11.85
N ASN A 164 -10.79 -13.21 11.74
CA ASN A 164 -11.75 -13.31 12.83
C ASN A 164 -12.11 -14.76 13.20
N HIS A 165 -12.22 -15.64 12.20
CA HIS A 165 -12.46 -17.07 12.42
C HIS A 165 -11.31 -17.71 13.21
N ILE A 166 -10.07 -17.51 12.77
CA ILE A 166 -8.86 -18.00 13.44
C ILE A 166 -8.79 -17.46 14.87
N CYS A 167 -9.00 -16.16 15.05
CA CYS A 167 -8.98 -15.53 16.37
C CYS A 167 -10.04 -16.13 17.32
N THR A 168 -11.23 -16.43 16.80
CA THR A 168 -12.31 -17.05 17.58
C THR A 168 -11.95 -18.48 17.97
N ARG A 169 -11.40 -19.26 17.04
CA ARG A 169 -10.99 -20.64 17.27
C ARG A 169 -9.88 -20.73 18.32
N LEU A 170 -8.84 -19.91 18.20
CA LEU A 170 -7.76 -19.83 19.18
C LEU A 170 -8.25 -19.48 20.58
N ARG A 171 -9.20 -18.54 20.72
CA ARG A 171 -9.77 -18.17 22.02
C ARG A 171 -10.64 -19.26 22.64
N SER A 172 -11.20 -20.16 21.82
CA SER A 172 -12.02 -21.27 22.28
C SER A 172 -11.22 -22.52 22.69
N GLN A 173 -9.95 -22.60 22.31
CA GLN A 173 -9.05 -23.69 22.68
C GLN A 173 -8.60 -23.53 24.13
N THR A 174 -9.11 -24.39 25.01
CA THR A 174 -8.86 -24.33 26.47
C THR A 174 -7.44 -24.74 26.86
N ASP A 175 -6.73 -25.42 25.97
CA ASP A 175 -5.35 -25.88 26.09
C ASP A 175 -4.31 -24.80 25.74
N ILE A 176 -4.74 -23.68 25.16
CA ILE A 176 -3.86 -22.57 24.76
C ILE A 176 -4.21 -21.31 25.55
N ASP A 177 -3.32 -20.88 26.44
CA ASP A 177 -3.42 -19.54 27.05
C ASP A 177 -2.60 -18.53 26.23
N ILE A 178 -3.29 -17.81 25.34
CA ILE A 178 -2.71 -16.78 24.45
C ILE A 178 -1.83 -15.76 25.20
N LYS A 179 -2.09 -15.52 26.50
CA LYS A 179 -1.29 -14.57 27.29
C LYS A 179 0.08 -15.12 27.67
N THR A 180 0.19 -16.43 27.87
CA THR A 180 1.38 -17.09 28.41
C THR A 180 2.13 -17.91 27.35
N THR A 181 1.43 -18.57 26.42
CA THR A 181 2.01 -19.34 25.30
C THR A 181 3.06 -18.55 24.53
N SER A 182 4.16 -19.21 24.14
CA SER A 182 5.24 -18.56 23.38
C SER A 182 4.78 -18.12 21.98
N LEU A 183 5.47 -17.15 21.37
CA LEU A 183 5.12 -16.71 20.01
C LEU A 183 5.36 -17.80 18.96
N GLU A 184 6.40 -18.61 19.12
CA GLU A 184 6.69 -19.74 18.22
C GLU A 184 5.58 -20.79 18.28
N GLU A 185 5.16 -21.17 19.49
CA GLU A 185 4.10 -22.15 19.70
C GLU A 185 2.74 -21.62 19.20
N LEU A 186 2.41 -20.35 19.48
CA LEU A 186 1.24 -19.69 18.88
C LEU A 186 1.31 -19.69 17.35
N GLY A 187 2.50 -19.47 16.77
CA GLY A 187 2.73 -19.53 15.33
C GLY A 187 2.44 -20.90 14.73
N VAL A 188 2.82 -21.98 15.41
CA VAL A 188 2.50 -23.37 15.01
C VAL A 188 0.99 -23.61 15.02
N HIS A 189 0.30 -23.19 16.09
CA HIS A 189 -1.15 -23.35 16.18
C HIS A 189 -1.91 -22.54 15.13
N ILE A 190 -1.52 -21.28 14.92
CA ILE A 190 -2.08 -20.42 13.87
C ILE A 190 -1.86 -21.08 12.49
N LYS A 191 -0.65 -21.58 12.22
CA LYS A 191 -0.33 -22.24 10.95
C LYS A 191 -1.18 -23.48 10.73
N SER A 192 -1.37 -24.32 11.74
CA SER A 192 -2.24 -25.50 11.65
C SER A 192 -3.69 -25.11 11.34
N ILE A 193 -4.22 -24.05 11.95
CA ILE A 193 -5.58 -23.56 11.66
C ILE A 193 -5.65 -22.99 10.23
N LEU A 194 -4.63 -22.26 9.78
CA LEU A 194 -4.55 -21.73 8.42
C LEU A 194 -4.48 -22.84 7.37
N GLU A 195 -3.69 -23.89 7.61
CA GLU A 195 -3.58 -25.03 6.68
C GLU A 195 -4.91 -25.78 6.52
N ASP A 196 -5.81 -25.72 7.50
CA ASP A 196 -7.16 -26.28 7.41
C ASP A 196 -8.17 -25.30 6.76
N SER A 197 -7.83 -24.02 6.64
CA SER A 197 -8.70 -22.99 6.12
C SER A 197 -8.93 -23.13 4.62
N TYR A 198 -10.20 -23.19 4.22
CA TYR A 198 -10.60 -23.17 2.82
C TYR A 198 -10.17 -21.88 2.12
N ILE A 199 -10.24 -20.74 2.82
CA ILE A 199 -9.81 -19.44 2.29
C ILE A 199 -8.30 -19.44 2.07
N TYR A 200 -7.51 -19.94 3.03
CA TYR A 200 -6.06 -20.04 2.85
C TYR A 200 -5.69 -21.00 1.72
N LYS A 201 -6.33 -22.17 1.61
CA LYS A 201 -6.09 -23.12 0.50
C LYS A 201 -6.38 -22.47 -0.84
N ASN A 202 -7.56 -21.88 -1.01
CA ASN A 202 -7.91 -21.14 -2.21
C ASN A 202 -6.87 -20.05 -2.50
N ILE A 203 -6.54 -19.18 -1.53
CA ILE A 203 -5.57 -18.09 -1.71
C ILE A 203 -4.16 -18.61 -2.04
N SER A 204 -3.75 -19.73 -1.45
CA SER A 204 -2.43 -20.34 -1.65
C SER A 204 -2.29 -21.07 -2.98
N GLU A 205 -3.42 -21.49 -3.55
CA GLU A 205 -3.51 -22.12 -4.87
C GLU A 205 -3.66 -21.09 -5.99
N LEU A 206 -3.93 -19.81 -5.67
CA LEU A 206 -4.02 -18.74 -6.64
C LEU A 206 -2.67 -18.57 -7.35
N ASP A 207 -2.65 -18.79 -8.67
CA ASP A 207 -1.59 -18.23 -9.49
C ASP A 207 -1.86 -16.73 -9.60
N TYR A 208 -1.22 -15.98 -8.71
CA TYR A 208 -1.31 -14.52 -8.66
C TYR A 208 -1.08 -13.87 -10.01
N ARG A 209 -0.40 -14.49 -10.98
CA ARG A 209 -0.27 -13.90 -12.32
C ARG A 209 -1.51 -14.14 -13.17
N VAL A 210 -2.03 -15.37 -13.20
CA VAL A 210 -3.17 -15.76 -14.04
C VAL A 210 -4.44 -15.09 -13.54
N GLU A 211 -4.75 -15.24 -12.26
CA GLU A 211 -5.99 -14.71 -11.71
C GLU A 211 -5.96 -13.19 -11.56
N PHE A 212 -4.77 -12.61 -11.46
CA PHE A 212 -4.63 -11.17 -11.52
C PHE A 212 -4.83 -10.63 -12.94
N MET A 213 -4.35 -11.34 -13.97
CA MET A 213 -4.66 -10.99 -15.35
C MET A 213 -6.15 -11.16 -15.64
N GLU A 214 -6.78 -12.24 -15.19
CA GLU A 214 -8.25 -12.41 -15.27
C GLU A 214 -9.00 -11.33 -14.47
N PHE A 215 -8.47 -10.96 -13.29
CA PHE A 215 -9.01 -9.87 -12.48
C PHE A 215 -8.97 -8.54 -13.22
N VAL A 216 -7.84 -8.23 -13.86
CA VAL A 216 -7.63 -7.03 -14.67
C VAL A 216 -8.48 -7.05 -15.94
N GLU A 217 -8.63 -8.20 -16.59
CA GLU A 217 -9.53 -8.37 -17.76
C GLU A 217 -11.01 -8.23 -17.37
N SER A 218 -11.36 -8.58 -16.13
CA SER A 218 -12.74 -8.48 -15.61
C SER A 218 -13.18 -7.06 -15.23
N ILE A 219 -12.22 -6.12 -15.13
CA ILE A 219 -12.50 -4.70 -14.99
C ILE A 219 -12.28 -4.05 -16.36
N GLU A 220 -13.21 -3.23 -16.84
CA GLU A 220 -13.05 -2.45 -18.08
C GLU A 220 -11.99 -1.35 -17.86
N LEU A 221 -10.74 -1.76 -17.69
CA LEU A 221 -9.61 -0.85 -17.78
C LEU A 221 -9.41 -0.56 -19.26
N GLU A 222 -9.60 0.70 -19.66
CA GLU A 222 -9.06 1.19 -20.93
C GLU A 222 -7.53 1.10 -20.85
N ILE A 223 -6.99 -0.08 -21.15
CA ILE A 223 -5.57 -0.27 -21.42
C ILE A 223 -5.37 0.23 -22.84
N GLY A 224 -4.90 1.47 -22.96
CA GLY A 224 -4.56 2.12 -24.24
C GLY A 224 -3.33 1.52 -24.91
#